data_AF-A0A2N1PDN9-F1
#
_entry.id   AF-A0A2N1PDN9-F1
#
_cell.length_a   1.000
_cell.length_b   1.000
_cell.length_c   1.000
_cell.angle_alpha   90.00
_cell.angle_beta   90.00
_cell.angle_gamma   90.00
#
_symmetry.space_group_name_H-M   'P 1'
#
loop_
_entity.id
_entity.type
_entity.pdbx_description
1 polymer ?
#
loop_
_entity_poly.entity_id
_entity_poly.type
_entity_poly.pdbx_seq_one_letter_code
_entity_poly.pdbx_strand_id
1 'polypeptide(L)'
;MYLIHSDVSSPDMMNIYNGNVTTDADGNAAVDLPNYFESLNSDFRYQLTVMGTFAQAIISEKIKDNRFSIKTDKPFVEVSWQVTGIRKDAFAVNMRKSVEEYKSDDERGLYRNPELFGFGMEKSTNKINHQDLQDHPERSEE
;
A
#
# COMPACT_ATOMS: atom_id res chain seq x y z
N MET A 1 -5.85 24.49 10.42
CA MET A 1 -4.76 23.50 10.21
C MET A 1 -5.32 22.46 9.26
N TYR A 2 -4.78 22.36 8.04
CA TYR A 2 -5.23 21.35 7.09
C TYR A 2 -4.22 20.21 7.07
N LEU A 3 -4.71 19.01 7.38
CA LEU A 3 -3.95 17.77 7.26
C LEU A 3 -4.40 17.09 5.98
N ILE A 4 -3.53 17.09 4.97
CA ILE A 4 -3.73 16.37 3.72
C ILE A 4 -2.84 15.13 3.80
N HIS A 5 -3.43 13.94 3.69
CA HIS A 5 -2.71 12.67 3.67
C HIS A 5 -2.63 12.13 2.24
N SER A 6 -1.52 11.49 1.90
CA SER A 6 -1.26 10.94 0.57
C SER A 6 -1.19 9.43 0.55
N ASP A 7 -1.39 8.92 -0.65
CA ASP A 7 -1.62 7.51 -0.96
C ASP A 7 -0.35 6.68 -0.92
N VAL A 8 -0.49 5.47 -0.41
CA VAL A 8 0.50 4.40 -0.64
C VAL A 8 0.24 3.85 -2.04
N SER A 9 1.20 4.04 -2.96
CA SER A 9 1.14 3.51 -4.31
C SER A 9 2.20 2.44 -4.52
N SER A 10 1.79 1.34 -5.15
CA SER A 10 2.63 0.19 -5.49
C SER A 10 2.18 -0.33 -6.85
N PRO A 11 3.09 -0.89 -7.68
CA PRO A 11 2.70 -1.62 -8.88
C PRO A 11 1.78 -2.81 -8.57
N ASP A 12 1.85 -3.33 -7.34
CA ASP A 12 0.97 -4.39 -6.85
C ASP A 12 -0.15 -3.81 -5.99
N MET A 13 -1.36 -4.38 -6.11
CA MET A 13 -2.46 -4.11 -5.19
C MET A 13 -2.16 -4.74 -3.82
N MET A 14 -1.44 -4.02 -2.96
CA MET A 14 -0.98 -4.51 -1.67
C MET A 14 -1.91 -4.10 -0.53
N ASN A 15 -2.10 -5.01 0.43
CA ASN A 15 -2.60 -4.66 1.76
C ASN A 15 -1.45 -4.61 2.76
N ILE A 16 -1.52 -3.68 3.72
CA ILE A 16 -0.51 -3.46 4.75
C ILE A 16 -1.14 -3.70 6.11
N TYR A 17 -0.48 -4.51 6.93
CA TYR A 17 -0.85 -4.80 8.31
C TYR A 17 0.38 -4.56 9.18
N ASN A 18 0.19 -3.97 10.35
CA ASN A 18 1.29 -3.67 11.25
C ASN A 18 0.83 -3.70 12.70
N GLY A 19 1.80 -3.75 13.60
CA GLY A 19 1.60 -3.70 15.04
C GLY A 19 2.92 -3.83 15.77
N ASN A 20 2.84 -3.97 17.08
CA ASN A 20 3.98 -4.27 17.93
C ASN A 20 3.72 -5.58 18.69
N VAL A 21 4.78 -6.28 19.06
CA VAL A 21 4.72 -7.44 19.95
C VAL A 21 5.97 -7.50 20.81
N THR A 22 5.85 -7.98 22.05
CA THR A 22 6.99 -8.21 22.94
C THR A 22 7.28 -9.70 23.04
N THR A 23 8.54 -10.08 22.89
CA THR A 23 8.97 -11.47 23.04
C THR A 23 8.95 -11.95 24.49
N ASP A 24 8.80 -13.25 24.69
CA ASP A 24 8.83 -13.90 26.00
C ASP A 24 10.26 -14.05 26.56
N ALA A 25 10.39 -14.80 27.66
CA ALA A 25 11.66 -15.09 28.32
C ALA A 25 12.64 -15.92 27.46
N ASP A 26 12.14 -16.61 26.44
CA ASP A 26 12.93 -17.41 25.49
C ASP A 26 13.13 -16.66 24.15
N GLY A 27 12.72 -15.39 24.09
CA GLY A 27 12.81 -14.53 22.93
C GLY A 27 11.80 -14.87 21.83
N ASN A 28 10.69 -15.54 22.12
CA ASN A 28 9.68 -15.88 21.13
C ASN A 28 8.45 -14.96 21.23
N ALA A 29 7.82 -14.68 20.09
CA ALA A 29 6.52 -14.02 20.02
C ALA A 29 5.70 -14.62 18.88
N ALA A 30 4.40 -14.80 19.12
CA ALA A 30 3.43 -15.13 18.06
C ALA A 30 2.57 -13.90 17.75
N VAL A 31 2.30 -13.68 16.47
CA VAL A 31 1.43 -12.61 15.99
C VAL A 31 0.25 -13.24 15.26
N ASP A 32 -0.94 -13.01 15.79
CA ASP A 32 -2.20 -13.38 15.16
C ASP A 32 -2.66 -12.27 14.21
N LEU A 33 -2.88 -12.66 12.96
CA LEU A 33 -3.46 -11.81 11.93
C LEU A 33 -4.98 -11.99 11.89
N PRO A 34 -5.74 -11.03 11.33
CA PRO A 34 -7.17 -11.22 11.13
C PRO A 34 -7.46 -12.52 10.37
N ASN A 35 -8.53 -13.22 10.72
CA ASN A 35 -8.89 -14.52 10.14
C ASN A 35 -9.04 -14.53 8.60
N TYR A 36 -9.28 -13.36 8.00
CA TYR A 36 -9.40 -13.17 6.56
C TYR A 36 -8.06 -12.87 5.88
N PHE A 37 -6.97 -12.65 6.61
CA PHE A 37 -5.70 -12.17 6.06
C PHE A 37 -5.18 -13.10 4.95
N GLU A 38 -5.02 -14.39 5.22
CA GLU A 38 -4.53 -15.34 4.23
C GLU A 38 -5.55 -15.61 3.12
N SER A 39 -6.84 -15.46 3.39
CA SER A 39 -7.87 -15.62 2.36
C SER A 39 -7.78 -14.50 1.30
N LEU A 40 -7.42 -13.28 1.73
CA LEU A 40 -7.38 -12.10 0.89
C LEU A 40 -6.00 -11.82 0.28
N ASN A 41 -4.93 -12.38 0.85
CA ASN A 41 -3.56 -12.02 0.49
C ASN A 41 -2.69 -13.22 0.09
N SER A 42 -1.70 -12.97 -0.77
CA SER A 42 -0.57 -13.87 -1.08
C SER A 42 0.76 -13.09 -1.04
N ASP A 43 1.87 -13.77 -1.32
CA ASP A 43 3.18 -13.13 -1.55
C ASP A 43 3.66 -12.24 -0.40
N PHE A 44 3.62 -12.82 0.81
CA PHE A 44 3.86 -12.08 2.05
C PHE A 44 5.29 -11.56 2.16
N ARG A 45 5.44 -10.31 2.58
CA ARG A 45 6.72 -9.69 2.94
C ARG A 45 6.67 -9.18 4.37
N TYR A 46 7.82 -9.15 5.03
CA TYR A 46 7.95 -8.83 6.45
C TYR A 46 8.99 -7.73 6.63
N GLN A 47 8.72 -6.78 7.51
CA GLN A 47 9.69 -5.82 8.03
C GLN A 47 9.59 -5.81 9.55
N LEU A 48 10.74 -5.90 10.22
CA LEU A 48 10.85 -5.92 11.68
C LEU A 48 11.78 -4.80 12.15
N THR A 49 11.38 -4.06 13.18
CA THR A 49 12.22 -3.07 13.87
C THR A 49 12.19 -3.36 15.36
N VAL A 50 13.36 -3.70 15.93
CA VAL A 50 13.51 -3.85 17.39
C VAL A 50 13.53 -2.48 18.07
N MET A 51 12.93 -2.38 19.25
CA MET A 51 12.80 -1.12 19.98
C MET A 51 13.42 -1.23 21.39
N GLY A 52 13.97 -0.11 21.87
CA GLY A 52 14.53 0.02 23.22
C GLY A 52 15.93 -0.60 23.38
N THR A 53 16.12 -1.86 22.96
CA THR A 53 17.44 -2.52 22.98
C THR A 53 17.82 -3.05 21.61
N PHE A 54 19.10 -2.97 21.26
CA PHE A 54 19.59 -3.62 20.05
C PHE A 54 19.53 -5.14 20.24
N ALA A 55 18.85 -5.82 19.34
CA ALA A 55 18.68 -7.26 19.31
C ALA A 55 18.59 -7.71 17.85
N GLN A 56 18.99 -8.95 17.58
CA GLN A 56 18.70 -9.60 16.31
C GLN A 56 17.27 -10.10 16.36
N ALA A 57 16.50 -9.87 15.29
CA ALA A 57 15.12 -10.35 15.15
C ALA A 57 14.94 -11.05 13.81
N ILE A 58 14.24 -12.18 13.81
CA ILE A 58 13.89 -12.94 12.61
C ILE A 58 12.42 -13.33 12.63
N ILE A 59 11.87 -13.61 11.45
CA ILE A 59 10.66 -14.41 11.30
C ILE A 59 11.05 -15.87 11.52
N SER A 60 10.72 -16.44 12.68
CA SER A 60 11.02 -17.84 13.00
C SER A 60 10.06 -18.81 12.31
N GLU A 61 8.82 -18.40 12.11
CA GLU A 61 7.82 -19.14 11.33
C GLU A 61 7.07 -18.16 10.43
N LYS A 62 7.00 -18.48 9.13
CA LYS A 62 6.24 -17.69 8.16
C LYS A 62 4.75 -17.84 8.41
N ILE A 63 3.98 -16.88 7.89
CA ILE A 63 2.52 -16.89 7.96
C ILE A 63 1.95 -18.22 7.49
N LYS A 64 1.19 -18.84 8.40
CA LYS A 64 0.35 -20.01 8.19
C LYS A 64 -0.78 -19.98 9.22
N ASP A 65 -1.98 -20.35 8.80
CA ASP A 65 -3.18 -20.36 9.65
C ASP A 65 -3.46 -18.99 10.33
N ASN A 66 -3.25 -17.90 9.58
CA ASN A 66 -3.28 -16.49 9.96
C ASN A 66 -2.36 -16.13 11.13
N ARG A 67 -1.23 -16.82 11.27
CA ARG A 67 -0.26 -16.57 12.34
C ARG A 67 1.16 -16.63 11.82
N PHE A 68 2.04 -15.79 12.35
CA PHE A 68 3.48 -15.93 12.17
C PHE A 68 4.21 -15.73 13.49
N SER A 69 5.47 -16.16 13.53
CA SER A 69 6.28 -16.14 14.74
C SER A 69 7.53 -15.29 14.53
N ILE A 70 7.88 -14.49 15.54
CA ILE A 70 9.11 -13.71 15.62
C ILE A 70 10.01 -14.34 16.69
N LYS A 71 11.32 -14.37 16.43
CA LYS A 71 12.32 -14.70 17.43
C LYS A 71 13.38 -13.61 17.55
N THR A 72 13.70 -13.25 18.79
CA THR A 72 14.82 -12.37 19.14
C THR A 72 15.93 -13.13 19.85
N ASP A 73 17.17 -12.63 19.75
CA ASP A 73 18.34 -13.18 20.45
C ASP A 73 18.41 -12.78 21.94
N LYS A 74 17.54 -11.87 22.38
CA LYS A 74 17.35 -11.42 23.76
C LYS A 74 15.88 -11.58 24.18
N PRO A 75 15.60 -11.82 25.46
CA PRO A 75 14.22 -11.90 25.97
C PRO A 75 13.59 -10.51 26.09
N PHE A 76 12.25 -10.47 26.11
CA PHE A 76 11.47 -9.25 26.40
C PHE A 76 11.78 -8.06 25.49
N VAL A 77 12.11 -8.33 24.23
CA VAL A 77 12.36 -7.30 23.22
C VAL A 77 11.03 -6.94 22.57
N GLU A 78 10.69 -5.65 22.56
CA GLU A 78 9.57 -5.15 21.76
C GLU A 78 10.00 -5.03 20.29
N VAL A 79 9.19 -5.59 19.40
CA VAL A 79 9.39 -5.59 17.96
C VAL A 79 8.18 -4.95 17.29
N SER A 80 8.41 -3.84 16.58
CA SER A 80 7.45 -3.30 15.64
C SER A 80 7.53 -4.09 14.34
N TRP A 81 6.39 -4.56 13.84
CA TRP A 81 6.30 -5.41 12.67
C TRP A 81 5.36 -4.81 11.63
N GLN A 82 5.71 -5.02 10.37
CA GLN A 82 4.83 -4.78 9.22
C GLN A 82 4.84 -6.01 8.33
N VAL A 83 3.65 -6.41 7.90
CA VAL A 83 3.43 -7.44 6.89
C VAL A 83 2.70 -6.80 5.73
N THR A 84 3.20 -7.06 4.52
CA THR A 84 2.45 -6.77 3.29
C THR A 84 2.04 -8.05 2.61
N GLY A 85 0.93 -8.01 1.87
CA GLY A 85 0.48 -9.09 1.02
C GLY A 85 -0.15 -8.56 -0.26
N ILE A 86 0.04 -9.27 -1.36
CA ILE A 86 -0.59 -8.99 -2.64
C ILE A 86 -2.03 -9.49 -2.56
N ARG A 87 -2.98 -8.59 -2.81
CA ARG A 87 -4.41 -8.89 -2.78
C ARG A 87 -4.78 -9.87 -3.90
N LYS A 88 -5.53 -10.93 -3.57
CA LYS A 88 -5.79 -12.08 -4.46
C LYS A 88 -7.27 -12.47 -4.66
N ASP A 89 -8.23 -11.67 -4.18
CA ASP A 89 -9.63 -11.92 -4.52
C ASP A 89 -9.91 -11.70 -6.00
N ALA A 90 -11.05 -12.24 -6.47
CA ALA A 90 -11.42 -12.23 -7.88
C ALA A 90 -11.39 -10.82 -8.51
N PHE A 91 -11.78 -9.78 -7.78
CA PHE A 91 -11.71 -8.42 -8.30
C PHE A 91 -10.27 -7.97 -8.51
N ALA A 92 -9.40 -8.13 -7.51
CA ALA A 92 -8.00 -7.73 -7.60
C ALA A 92 -7.22 -8.48 -8.69
N VAL A 93 -7.56 -9.75 -8.92
CA VAL A 93 -6.96 -10.56 -10.00
C VAL A 93 -7.42 -10.08 -11.38
N ASN A 94 -8.72 -9.84 -11.58
CA ASN A 94 -9.26 -9.48 -12.89
C ASN A 94 -9.08 -7.99 -13.25
N MET A 95 -8.94 -7.12 -12.25
CA MET A 95 -8.84 -5.66 -12.43
C MET A 95 -7.41 -5.14 -12.21
N ARG A 96 -6.40 -6.01 -12.23
CA ARG A 96 -5.01 -5.61 -12.06
C ARG A 96 -4.61 -4.72 -13.24
N LYS A 97 -4.34 -3.44 -12.98
CA LYS A 97 -3.87 -2.49 -13.99
C LYS A 97 -2.48 -2.89 -14.46
N SER A 98 -2.19 -2.64 -15.73
CA SER A 98 -0.82 -2.72 -16.20
C SER A 98 -0.01 -1.64 -15.49
N VAL A 99 1.20 -2.00 -15.04
CA VAL A 99 2.11 -1.08 -14.37
C VAL A 99 2.60 -0.01 -15.36
N GLU A 100 2.72 -0.40 -16.63
CA GLU A 100 3.14 0.48 -17.72
C GLU A 100 2.24 0.24 -18.94
N GLU A 101 1.76 1.33 -19.54
CA GLU A 101 0.99 1.30 -20.78
C GLU A 101 1.57 2.34 -21.73
N TYR A 102 1.76 1.96 -22.99
CA TYR A 102 2.06 2.94 -24.02
C TYR A 102 0.79 3.75 -24.30
N LYS A 103 0.96 5.07 -24.38
CA LYS A 103 -0.06 5.94 -24.97
C LYS A 103 -0.38 5.44 -26.39
N SER A 104 -1.67 5.41 -26.72
CA SER A 104 -2.14 5.24 -28.09
C SER A 104 -1.53 6.30 -29.01
N ASP A 105 -1.48 6.02 -30.31
CA ASP A 105 -0.85 6.94 -31.27
C ASP A 105 -1.51 8.33 -31.27
N ASP A 106 -2.82 8.42 -30.98
CA ASP A 106 -3.57 9.67 -30.91
C ASP A 106 -3.50 10.40 -29.56
N GLU A 107 -3.01 9.74 -28.50
CA GLU A 107 -2.72 10.35 -27.20
C GLU A 107 -1.27 10.84 -27.05
N ARG A 108 -0.37 10.40 -27.92
CA ARG A 108 1.04 10.83 -27.88
C ARG A 108 1.14 12.34 -28.13
N GLY A 109 1.88 13.02 -27.24
CA GLY A 109 1.98 14.49 -27.25
C GLY A 109 0.80 15.22 -26.60
N LEU A 110 -0.18 14.50 -26.05
CA LEU A 110 -1.29 15.02 -25.24
C LEU A 110 -1.09 14.68 -23.75
N TYR A 111 -1.79 15.40 -22.88
CA TYR A 111 -1.67 15.39 -21.42
C TYR A 111 -3.03 15.11 -20.77
N ARG A 112 -3.06 14.43 -19.62
CA ARG A 112 -4.31 14.25 -18.87
C ARG A 112 -4.83 15.57 -18.27
N ASN A 113 -3.90 16.36 -17.72
CA ASN A 113 -4.16 17.65 -17.08
C ASN A 113 -3.24 18.72 -17.73
N PRO A 114 -3.53 19.17 -18.97
CA PRO A 114 -2.68 20.09 -19.73
C PRO A 114 -2.47 21.46 -19.07
N GLU A 115 -3.47 21.95 -18.34
CA GLU A 115 -3.47 23.24 -17.66
C GLU A 115 -2.37 23.36 -16.60
N LEU A 116 -1.99 22.24 -15.97
CA LEU A 116 -0.87 22.16 -15.03
C LEU A 116 0.49 22.41 -15.70
N PHE A 117 0.52 22.35 -17.03
CA PHE A 117 1.70 22.64 -17.86
C PHE A 117 1.56 23.96 -18.64
N GLY A 118 0.51 24.75 -18.38
CA GLY A 118 0.23 26.00 -19.08
C GLY A 118 -0.32 25.81 -20.51
N PHE A 119 -0.73 24.60 -20.87
CA PHE A 119 -1.38 24.32 -22.14
C PHE A 119 -2.91 24.41 -22.04
N GLY A 120 -3.57 24.69 -23.15
CA GLY A 120 -5.02 24.65 -23.22
C GLY A 120 -5.56 23.23 -23.45
N MET A 121 -6.88 23.11 -23.48
CA MET A 121 -7.60 21.84 -23.65
C MET A 121 -7.32 21.15 -24.98
N GLU A 122 -6.79 21.86 -25.98
CA GLU A 122 -6.31 21.27 -27.24
C GLU A 122 -5.17 20.26 -27.05
N LYS A 123 -4.48 20.33 -25.91
CA LYS A 123 -3.44 19.38 -25.50
C LYS A 123 -3.97 18.29 -24.54
N SER A 124 -5.27 18.20 -24.31
CA SER A 124 -5.85 17.18 -23.42
C SER A 124 -6.02 15.82 -24.10
N THR A 125 -5.78 14.73 -23.36
CA THR A 125 -6.20 13.37 -23.76
C THR A 125 -7.73 13.20 -23.71
N ASN A 126 -8.43 14.03 -22.94
CA ASN A 126 -9.89 13.97 -22.80
C ASN A 126 -10.55 14.83 -23.89
N LYS A 127 -10.85 14.23 -25.04
CA LYS A 127 -11.68 14.85 -26.08
C LYS A 127 -13.15 14.72 -25.66
N ILE A 128 -13.70 15.77 -25.03
CA ILE A 128 -15.11 16.00 -24.64
C ILE A 128 -15.48 15.60 -23.18
N ASN A 129 -15.67 16.60 -22.31
CA ASN A 129 -16.92 16.71 -21.53
C ASN A 129 -17.22 18.20 -21.27
N HIS A 130 -17.99 18.81 -22.17
CA HIS A 130 -18.31 20.25 -22.16
C HIS A 130 -19.39 20.65 -21.13
N GLN A 131 -19.73 19.79 -20.15
CA GLN A 131 -20.73 20.12 -19.13
C GLN A 131 -20.17 20.15 -17.69
N ASP A 132 -19.21 19.30 -17.31
CA ASP A 132 -18.88 19.14 -15.88
C ASP A 132 -17.92 20.20 -15.30
N LEU A 133 -17.15 20.91 -16.14
CA LEU A 133 -16.27 22.00 -15.67
C LEU A 133 -17.01 23.34 -15.51
N GLN A 134 -18.23 23.47 -16.03
CA GLN A 134 -19.05 24.68 -15.85
C GLN A 134 -19.89 24.64 -14.57
N ASP A 135 -20.16 23.45 -14.00
CA ASP A 135 -21.04 23.30 -12.84
C ASP A 135 -20.33 23.43 -11.48
N HIS A 136 -18.99 23.41 -11.42
CA HIS A 136 -18.24 23.72 -10.20
C HIS A 136 -17.08 24.70 -10.43
N PRO A 137 -17.37 26.01 -10.58
CA PRO A 137 -16.34 27.04 -10.76
C PRO A 137 -15.49 27.28 -9.51
N GLU A 138 -15.96 26.92 -8.32
CA GLU A 138 -15.27 27.19 -7.07
C GLU A 138 -15.54 26.06 -6.09
N ARG A 139 -14.53 25.23 -5.83
CA ARG A 139 -14.37 24.70 -4.47
C ARG A 139 -13.51 25.73 -3.75
N SER A 140 -14.21 26.77 -3.29
CA SER A 140 -13.71 27.81 -2.42
C SER A 140 -12.88 27.19 -1.31
N GLU A 141 -11.72 27.80 -1.10
CA GLU A 141 -10.90 27.63 0.09
C GLU A 141 -11.78 27.72 1.33
N GLU A 142 -11.90 26.61 2.06
CA GLU A 142 -12.31 26.54 3.47
C GLU A 142 -11.67 25.34 4.16
#